data_AF-A0A7W1QN75-F1
#
_entry.id   AF-A0A7W1QN75-F1
#
_cell.length_a   1.000
_cell.length_b   1.000
_cell.length_c   1.000
_cell.angle_alpha   90.00
_cell.angle_beta   90.00
_cell.angle_gamma   90.00
#
_symmetry.space_group_name_H-M   'P 1'
#
loop_
_entity.id
_entity.type
_entity.pdbx_description
1 polymer ?
#
loop_
_entity_poly.entity_id
_entity_poly.type
_entity_poly.pdbx_seq_one_letter_code
_entity_poly.pdbx_strand_id
1 'polypeptide(L)'
;MDETRKSASSLFAIIIGLFLMVEGLWGLTSDVVFGGLTTNRTHAIIHIVLGVIGILAGWKNRARGFCIFLGILLLAVGVLRFVPGVSDLIVQLLNVNNAVAWLNIVVGAVALLVAFVPGEDRLRRNREVATR
;
A
#
# COMPACT_ATOMS: atom_id res chain seq x y z
N MET A 1 -14.45 27.10 0.27
CA MET A 1 -13.33 26.17 0.52
C MET A 1 -12.93 25.61 -0.83
N ASP A 2 -11.71 25.88 -1.29
CA ASP A 2 -11.19 25.32 -2.53
C ASP A 2 -10.96 23.82 -2.30
N GLU A 3 -11.79 22.98 -2.93
CA GLU A 3 -11.70 21.54 -2.81
C GLU A 3 -10.46 21.09 -3.58
N THR A 4 -9.31 21.06 -2.90
CA THR A 4 -8.06 20.64 -3.51
C THR A 4 -8.19 19.19 -3.96
N ARG A 5 -8.38 18.99 -5.27
CA ARG A 5 -8.49 17.66 -5.88
C ARG A 5 -7.32 16.80 -5.43
N LYS A 6 -7.60 15.59 -4.95
CA LYS A 6 -6.55 14.65 -4.54
C LYS A 6 -5.85 14.11 -5.78
N SER A 7 -4.52 13.98 -5.70
CA SER A 7 -3.78 13.24 -6.72
C SER A 7 -4.19 11.76 -6.72
N ALA A 8 -3.99 11.05 -7.83
CA ALA A 8 -4.27 9.62 -7.91
C ALA A 8 -3.51 8.83 -6.82
N SER A 9 -2.23 9.14 -6.58
CA SER A 9 -1.44 8.50 -5.52
C SER A 9 -2.00 8.82 -4.13
N SER A 10 -2.54 10.01 -3.92
CA SER A 10 -3.13 10.40 -2.64
C SER A 10 -4.47 9.72 -2.36
N LEU A 11 -5.33 9.62 -3.37
CA LEU A 11 -6.58 8.87 -3.25
C LEU A 11 -6.28 7.39 -3.00
N PHE A 12 -5.36 6.80 -3.78
CA PHE A 12 -4.93 5.41 -3.58
C PHE A 12 -4.36 5.19 -2.18
N ALA A 13 -3.47 6.07 -1.70
CA ALA A 13 -2.86 5.95 -0.37
C ALA A 13 -3.88 6.00 0.78
N ILE A 14 -4.95 6.80 0.65
CA ILE A 14 -6.05 6.82 1.63
C ILE A 14 -6.80 5.49 1.60
N ILE A 15 -7.19 5.02 0.42
CA ILE A 15 -7.97 3.78 0.27
C ILE A 15 -7.17 2.59 0.80
N ILE A 16 -5.92 2.42 0.34
CA ILE A 16 -5.09 1.31 0.81
C ILE A 16 -4.73 1.46 2.29
N GLY A 17 -4.53 2.69 2.77
CA GLY A 17 -4.28 2.95 4.18
C GLY A 17 -5.44 2.54 5.08
N LEU A 18 -6.68 2.83 4.66
CA LEU A 18 -7.88 2.37 5.34
C LEU A 18 -8.02 0.84 5.30
N PHE A 19 -7.76 0.22 4.15
CA PHE A 19 -7.77 -1.23 4.02
C PHE A 19 -6.78 -1.91 4.98
N LEU A 20 -5.51 -1.47 4.99
CA LEU A 20 -4.48 -2.00 5.89
C LEU A 20 -4.82 -1.73 7.36
N MET A 21 -5.39 -0.57 7.68
CA MET A 21 -5.83 -0.28 9.05
C MET A 21 -6.89 -1.26 9.53
N VAL A 22 -7.95 -1.48 8.72
CA VAL A 22 -9.05 -2.38 9.07
C VAL A 22 -8.53 -3.82 9.21
N GLU A 23 -7.70 -4.25 8.27
CA GLU A 23 -7.12 -5.59 8.32
C GLU A 23 -6.21 -5.77 9.53
N GLY A 24 -5.34 -4.80 9.82
CA GLY A 24 -4.45 -4.86 10.96
C GLY A 24 -5.19 -4.86 12.30
N LEU A 25 -6.25 -4.04 12.46
CA LEU A 25 -7.06 -4.04 13.68
C LEU A 25 -7.79 -5.38 13.89
N TRP A 26 -8.32 -5.99 12.83
CA TRP A 26 -8.92 -7.33 12.90
C TRP A 26 -7.85 -8.39 13.15
N GLY A 27 -6.67 -8.28 12.52
CA GLY A 27 -5.54 -9.18 12.70
C GLY A 27 -4.97 -9.25 14.12
N LEU A 28 -5.29 -8.28 14.98
CA LEU A 28 -4.94 -8.34 16.41
C LEU A 28 -5.78 -9.34 17.20
N THR A 29 -6.96 -9.72 16.71
CA THR A 29 -7.90 -10.62 17.38
C THR A 29 -8.16 -11.92 16.61
N SER A 30 -7.76 -12.00 15.34
CA SER A 30 -7.92 -13.19 14.51
C SER A 30 -6.74 -13.40 13.57
N ASP A 31 -6.26 -14.64 13.47
CA ASP A 31 -5.18 -15.01 12.53
C ASP A 31 -5.67 -15.13 11.07
N VAL A 32 -6.99 -15.01 10.83
CA VAL A 32 -7.60 -15.03 9.50
C VAL A 32 -8.56 -13.87 9.33
N VAL A 33 -8.27 -13.03 8.34
CA VAL A 33 -9.00 -11.81 7.99
C VAL A 33 -9.67 -11.97 6.63
N PHE A 34 -10.85 -11.37 6.45
CA PHE A 34 -11.66 -11.47 5.22
C PHE A 34 -11.90 -12.92 4.73
N GLY A 35 -11.93 -13.89 5.64
CA GLY A 35 -12.22 -15.29 5.35
C GLY A 35 -11.10 -16.09 4.68
N GLY A 36 -9.92 -15.52 4.44
CA GLY A 36 -8.82 -16.25 3.79
C GLY A 36 -7.45 -15.59 3.80
N LEU A 37 -7.32 -14.36 4.30
CA LEU A 37 -6.04 -13.68 4.43
C LEU A 37 -5.45 -14.02 5.79
N THR A 38 -4.33 -14.75 5.83
CA THR A 38 -3.70 -15.10 7.10
C THR A 38 -2.79 -13.98 7.59
N THR A 39 -2.77 -13.77 8.90
CA THR A 39 -1.97 -12.74 9.54
C THR A 39 -1.50 -13.23 10.91
N ASN A 40 -0.57 -12.50 11.51
CA ASN A 40 -0.18 -12.69 12.90
C ASN A 40 -0.03 -11.31 13.56
N ARG A 41 0.27 -11.30 14.86
CA ARG A 41 0.38 -10.04 15.60
C ARG A 41 1.42 -9.07 15.01
N THR A 42 2.55 -9.58 14.53
CA THR A 42 3.59 -8.75 13.90
C THR A 42 3.09 -8.09 12.62
N HIS A 43 2.47 -8.88 11.74
CA HIS A 43 1.94 -8.42 10.46
C HIS A 43 0.78 -7.44 10.66
N ALA A 44 -0.11 -7.72 11.61
CA ALA A 44 -1.20 -6.83 12.01
C ALA A 44 -0.70 -5.45 12.48
N ILE A 45 0.35 -5.40 13.30
CA ILE A 45 0.97 -4.16 13.75
C ILE A 45 1.56 -3.37 12.57
N ILE A 46 2.27 -4.06 11.65
CA ILE A 46 2.82 -3.44 10.44
C ILE A 46 1.68 -2.81 9.61
N HIS A 47 0.56 -3.51 9.43
CA HIS A 47 -0.59 -2.99 8.69
C HIS A 47 -1.25 -1.78 9.34
N ILE A 48 -1.40 -1.75 10.66
CA ILE A 48 -1.88 -0.56 11.39
C ILE A 48 -0.95 0.62 11.14
N VAL A 49 0.36 0.44 11.31
CA VAL A 49 1.36 1.51 11.13
C VAL A 49 1.36 2.04 9.69
N LEU A 50 1.43 1.15 8.71
CA LEU A 50 1.37 1.52 7.29
C LEU A 50 0.04 2.16 6.92
N GLY A 51 -1.06 1.70 7.52
CA GLY A 51 -2.40 2.26 7.38
C GLY A 51 -2.46 3.72 7.80
N VAL A 52 -1.96 4.03 9.01
CA VAL A 52 -1.89 5.41 9.52
C VAL A 52 -1.06 6.28 8.58
N ILE A 53 0.14 5.81 8.21
CA ILE A 53 1.06 6.57 7.36
C ILE A 53 0.43 6.87 6.00
N GLY A 54 -0.23 5.88 5.38
CA GLY A 54 -0.90 6.03 4.09
C GLY A 54 -2.03 7.07 4.12
N ILE A 55 -2.89 7.00 5.12
CA ILE A 55 -3.99 7.97 5.33
C ILE A 55 -3.42 9.39 5.49
N LEU A 56 -2.41 9.57 6.34
CA LEU A 56 -1.79 10.88 6.58
C LEU A 56 -1.08 11.42 5.33
N ALA A 57 -0.35 10.57 4.60
CA ALA A 57 0.35 10.95 3.38
C ALA A 57 -0.63 11.35 2.26
N GLY A 58 -1.73 10.62 2.12
CA GLY A 58 -2.80 10.94 1.18
C GLY A 58 -3.58 12.20 1.56
N TRP A 59 -3.89 12.41 2.85
CA TRP A 59 -4.51 13.66 3.31
C TRP A 59 -3.62 14.86 2.97
N LYS A 60 -2.31 14.78 3.22
CA LYS A 60 -1.36 15.86 2.90
C LYS A 60 -1.05 16.04 1.42
N ASN A 61 -1.68 15.28 0.52
CA ASN A 61 -1.42 15.28 -0.93
C ASN A 61 0.07 15.02 -1.29
N ARG A 62 0.78 14.25 -0.45
CA ARG A 62 2.22 13.92 -0.59
C ARG A 62 2.45 12.41 -0.56
N ALA A 63 1.59 11.66 -1.24
CA ALA A 63 1.55 10.19 -1.14
C ALA A 63 2.51 9.45 -2.07
N ARG A 64 3.11 10.11 -3.06
CA ARG A 64 3.95 9.43 -4.08
C ARG A 64 5.07 8.59 -3.46
N GLY A 65 5.83 9.15 -2.51
CA GLY A 65 6.91 8.43 -1.84
C GLY A 65 6.41 7.22 -1.04
N PHE A 66 5.26 7.37 -0.36
CA PHE A 66 4.61 6.27 0.32
C PHE A 66 4.19 5.14 -0.64
N CYS A 67 3.58 5.47 -1.78
CA CYS A 67 3.19 4.47 -2.77
C CYS A 67 4.39 3.72 -3.37
N ILE A 68 5.53 4.39 -3.58
CA ILE A 68 6.77 3.74 -4.03
C ILE A 68 7.26 2.76 -2.97
N PHE A 69 7.40 3.24 -1.73
CA PHE A 69 7.86 2.42 -0.61
C PHE A 69 6.96 1.20 -0.39
N LEU A 70 5.64 1.44 -0.27
CA LEU A 70 4.65 0.38 -0.08
C LEU A 70 4.67 -0.61 -1.26
N GLY A 71 4.76 -0.10 -2.49
CA GLY A 71 4.82 -0.92 -3.69
C GLY A 71 6.01 -1.89 -3.68
N ILE A 72 7.20 -1.39 -3.38
CA ILE A 72 8.42 -2.21 -3.27
C ILE A 72 8.28 -3.22 -2.12
N LEU A 73 7.82 -2.77 -0.95
CA LEU A 73 7.67 -3.63 0.24
C LEU A 73 6.71 -4.79 -0.03
N LEU A 74 5.51 -4.52 -0.55
CA LEU A 74 4.51 -5.54 -0.82
C LEU A 74 4.97 -6.50 -1.93
N LEU A 75 5.55 -5.99 -3.02
CA LEU A 75 6.12 -6.86 -4.05
C LEU A 75 7.22 -7.75 -3.50
N ALA A 76 8.12 -7.21 -2.67
CA ALA A 76 9.18 -8.00 -2.05
C ALA A 76 8.62 -9.12 -1.18
N VAL A 77 7.72 -8.81 -0.24
CA VAL A 77 7.11 -9.82 0.64
C VAL A 77 6.33 -10.87 -0.16
N GLY A 78 5.55 -10.43 -1.16
CA GLY A 78 4.75 -11.32 -2.00
C GLY A 78 5.61 -12.25 -2.85
N VAL A 79 6.69 -11.77 -3.47
CA VAL A 79 7.60 -12.58 -4.29
C VAL A 79 8.44 -13.50 -3.41
N LEU A 80 8.98 -13.01 -2.28
CA LEU A 80 9.82 -13.81 -1.37
C LEU A 80 9.08 -15.02 -0.80
N ARG A 81 7.75 -14.97 -0.71
CA ARG A 81 6.93 -16.12 -0.33
C ARG A 81 7.05 -17.31 -1.29
N PHE A 82 7.46 -17.09 -2.53
CA PHE A 82 7.64 -18.14 -3.53
C PHE A 82 9.11 -18.54 -3.74
N VAL A 83 10.05 -17.92 -3.01
CA VAL A 83 11.48 -18.20 -3.12
C VAL A 83 11.87 -19.30 -2.12
N PRO A 84 12.38 -20.46 -2.59
CA PRO A 84 12.88 -21.51 -1.70
C PRO A 84 13.99 -20.98 -0.78
N GLY A 85 13.97 -21.36 0.49
CA GLY A 85 14.95 -20.91 1.50
C GLY A 85 14.61 -19.59 2.20
N VAL A 86 13.75 -18.74 1.61
CA VAL A 86 13.27 -17.50 2.25
C VAL A 86 11.78 -17.57 2.62
N SER A 87 11.01 -18.41 1.90
CA SER A 87 9.57 -18.60 2.16
C SER A 87 9.26 -18.91 3.63
N ASP A 88 10.03 -19.80 4.27
CA ASP A 88 9.79 -20.20 5.66
C ASP A 88 9.92 -19.02 6.63
N LEU A 89 10.88 -18.13 6.37
CA LEU A 89 11.06 -16.91 7.15
C LEU A 89 9.85 -15.99 7.00
N ILE A 90 9.32 -15.81 5.79
CA ILE A 90 8.14 -14.96 5.53
C ILE A 90 6.90 -15.56 6.20
N VAL A 91 6.70 -16.88 6.13
CA VAL A 91 5.59 -17.57 6.80
C VAL A 91 5.72 -17.46 8.32
N GLN A 92 6.90 -17.69 8.90
CA GLN A 92 7.10 -17.61 10.34
C GLN A 92 6.94 -16.18 10.88
N LEU A 93 7.49 -15.19 10.19
CA LEU A 93 7.48 -13.80 10.64
C LEU A 93 6.13 -13.12 10.43
N LEU A 94 5.44 -13.38 9.31
CA LEU A 94 4.26 -12.63 8.89
C LEU A 94 3.01 -13.48 8.69
N ASN A 95 3.10 -14.81 8.83
CA ASN A 95 2.01 -15.75 8.58
C ASN A 95 1.36 -15.56 7.20
N VAL A 96 2.17 -15.34 6.17
CA VAL A 96 1.68 -15.08 4.81
C VAL A 96 1.36 -16.38 4.08
N ASN A 97 0.08 -16.62 3.80
CA ASN A 97 -0.36 -17.69 2.90
C ASN A 97 -0.30 -17.24 1.43
N ASN A 98 -0.66 -18.16 0.52
CA ASN A 98 -0.63 -17.87 -0.92
C ASN A 98 -1.58 -16.72 -1.33
N ALA A 99 -2.75 -16.61 -0.69
CA ALA A 99 -3.71 -15.56 -1.01
C ALA A 99 -3.15 -14.17 -0.66
N VAL A 100 -2.53 -14.03 0.51
CA VAL A 100 -1.87 -12.78 0.95
C VAL A 100 -0.67 -12.46 0.05
N ALA A 101 0.10 -13.47 -0.37
CA ALA A 101 1.23 -13.26 -1.28
C ALA A 101 0.79 -12.66 -2.61
N TRP A 102 -0.27 -13.22 -3.22
CA TRP A 102 -0.84 -12.69 -4.45
C TRP A 102 -1.44 -11.30 -4.28
N LEU A 103 -2.16 -11.06 -3.18
CA LEU A 103 -2.68 -9.73 -2.85
C LEU A 103 -1.53 -8.70 -2.77
N ASN A 104 -0.45 -9.04 -2.07
CA ASN A 104 0.72 -8.17 -1.95
C ASN A 104 1.38 -7.88 -3.30
N ILE A 105 1.48 -8.87 -4.19
CA ILE A 105 2.01 -8.66 -5.54
C ILE A 105 1.12 -7.69 -6.33
N VAL A 106 -0.19 -7.93 -6.36
CA VAL A 106 -1.14 -7.11 -7.13
C VAL A 106 -1.19 -5.68 -6.58
N VAL A 107 -1.39 -5.52 -5.27
CA VAL A 107 -1.46 -4.21 -4.62
C VAL A 107 -0.13 -3.48 -4.75
N GLY A 108 1.00 -4.18 -4.59
CA GLY A 108 2.33 -3.60 -4.73
C GLY A 108 2.59 -3.09 -6.15
N ALA A 109 2.20 -3.86 -7.17
CA ALA A 109 2.29 -3.43 -8.56
C ALA A 109 1.42 -2.20 -8.84
N VAL A 110 0.17 -2.19 -8.37
CA VAL A 110 -0.74 -1.04 -8.52
C VAL A 110 -0.18 0.19 -7.81
N ALA A 111 0.37 0.04 -6.60
CA ALA A 111 0.98 1.14 -5.85
C ALA A 111 2.14 1.79 -6.62
N LEU A 112 3.00 0.98 -7.24
CA LEU A 112 4.06 1.48 -8.11
C LEU A 112 3.51 2.18 -9.35
N LEU A 113 2.56 1.56 -10.06
CA LEU A 113 1.96 2.16 -11.25
C LEU A 113 1.37 3.55 -10.94
N VAL A 114 0.54 3.65 -9.90
CA VAL A 114 -0.09 4.91 -9.48
C VAL A 114 0.94 5.94 -9.00
N ALA A 115 2.10 5.53 -8.50
CA ALA A 115 3.18 6.45 -8.13
C ALA A 115 3.91 7.08 -9.33
N PHE A 116 3.83 6.46 -10.50
CA PHE A 116 4.47 6.94 -11.74
C PHE A 116 3.50 7.53 -12.76
N VAL A 117 2.18 7.39 -12.59
CA VAL A 117 1.20 8.11 -13.41
C VAL A 117 1.40 9.63 -13.22
N PRO A 118 1.68 10.39 -14.30
CA PRO A 118 1.79 11.84 -14.22
C PRO A 118 0.46 12.44 -13.75
N GLY A 119 0.47 13.13 -12.61
CA GLY A 119 -0.70 13.86 -12.14
C GLY A 119 -1.09 14.96 -13.14
N GLU A 120 -2.38 15.13 -13.39
CA GLU A 120 -2.93 16.19 -14.26
C GLU A 120 -2.40 17.59 -13.89
N ASP A 121 -2.08 17.83 -12.61
CA ASP A 121 -1.51 19.08 -12.12
C ASP A 121 -0.12 19.39 -12.70
N ARG A 122 0.67 18.36 -13.03
CA ARG A 122 1.98 18.55 -13.68
C ARG A 122 1.79 18.95 -15.14
N LEU A 123 0.82 18.34 -15.82
CA LEU A 123 0.49 18.65 -17.22
C LEU A 123 -0.09 20.06 -17.35
N ARG A 124 -0.97 20.48 -16.42
CA ARG A 124 -1.52 21.85 -16.38
C ARG A 124 -0.42 22.89 -16.16
N ARG A 125 0.44 22.70 -15.16
CA ARG A 125 1.54 23.62 -14.86
C ARG A 125 2.51 23.77 -16.03
N ASN A 126 2.82 22.67 -16.71
CA ASN A 126 3.65 22.70 -17.91
C ASN A 126 2.99 23.45 -19.07
N ARG A 127 1.66 23.34 -19.24
CA ARG A 127 0.92 24.13 -20.23
C ARG A 127 0.94 25.62 -19.90
N GLU A 128 0.71 25.99 -18.64
CA GLU A 128 0.72 27.41 -18.21
C GLU A 128 2.09 28.06 -18.41
N VAL A 129 3.19 27.32 -18.17
CA VAL A 129 4.55 27.78 -18.45
C VAL A 129 4.82 27.87 -19.95
N ALA A 130 4.33 26.93 -20.76
CA ALA A 130 4.52 26.95 -22.22
C ALA A 130 3.71 28.04 -22.95
N THR A 131 2.69 28.61 -22.30
CA THR A 131 1.85 29.69 -22.84
C THR A 131 2.28 31.10 -22.40
N ARG A 132 3.36 31.23 -21.62
CA ARG A 132 3.97 32.50 -21.22
C ARG A 132 5.24 32.76 -22.01
#